data_AF-A0A0A1TDY3-F1
#
_entry.id   AF-A0A0A1TDY3-F1
#
_cell.length_a   1.000
_cell.length_b   1.000
_cell.length_c   1.000
_cell.angle_alpha   90.00
_cell.angle_beta   90.00
_cell.angle_gamma   90.00
#
_symmetry.space_group_name_H-M   'P 1'
#
loop_
_entity.id
_entity.type
_entity.pdbx_description
1 polymer ?
#
loop_
_entity_poly.entity_id
_entity_poly.type
_entity_poly.pdbx_seq_one_letter_code
_entity_poly.pdbx_strand_id
1 'polypeptide(L)'
;MALAALQTCVLVVTVTIVVVWEILISRELSADRSDGTVQLYEEAAGTLSKICLAWVIPLAAAAKKVGVTEDTLKRISLHPDASYRLNERGEAPFTDREFFWRSVGTIIISTLFAAALSGLSLVQPLIVSSIVDCLDNDNPVSKGVWLVLAMFFAQFGLAILQSQTYAVLNKWAMGVRAYLTVQIALRSFQPQPPSCGWVDARGKAIVLISKDGTAVRNGIIIITRVFVSVIVIAVGSFMLCTQIGLAFLSPLLTALALTAVAIWIGKYAAGRRKRTLEATDRRIQVMEEFLSNFRSIRFGNLQNQFLKRTTAAREDEIDAAVSYQKLDSVLSITSSFLLSC
;
A
#
# COMPACT_ATOMS: atom_id res chain seq x y z
N MET A 1 -18.22 -25.38 -33.96
CA MET A 1 -17.74 -24.24 -34.79
C MET A 1 -18.45 -22.92 -34.46
N ALA A 2 -19.79 -22.88 -34.34
CA ALA A 2 -20.52 -21.65 -34.02
C ALA A 2 -20.13 -20.98 -32.68
N LEU A 3 -19.89 -21.76 -31.62
CA LEU A 3 -19.51 -21.23 -30.31
C LEU A 3 -18.12 -20.57 -30.33
N ALA A 4 -17.15 -21.19 -31.02
CA ALA A 4 -15.81 -20.64 -31.17
C ALA A 4 -15.82 -19.35 -32.01
N ALA A 5 -16.59 -19.32 -33.10
CA ALA A 5 -16.77 -18.13 -33.93
C ALA A 5 -17.43 -16.97 -33.16
N LEU A 6 -18.40 -17.29 -32.30
CA LEU A 6 -19.06 -16.31 -31.42
C LEU A 6 -18.09 -15.75 -30.38
N GLN A 7 -17.28 -16.59 -29.74
CA GLN A 7 -16.26 -16.16 -28.78
C GLN A 7 -15.20 -15.27 -29.43
N THR A 8 -14.73 -15.62 -30.63
CA THR A 8 -13.77 -14.79 -31.36
C THR A 8 -14.37 -13.46 -31.80
N CYS A 9 -15.65 -13.43 -32.23
CA CYS A 9 -16.34 -12.18 -32.54
C CYS A 9 -16.48 -11.29 -31.31
N VAL A 10 -16.88 -11.83 -30.16
CA VAL A 10 -17.02 -11.07 -28.91
C VAL A 10 -15.66 -10.52 -28.45
N LEU A 11 -14.58 -11.30 -28.54
CA LEU A 11 -13.23 -10.84 -28.23
C LEU A 11 -12.77 -9.72 -29.18
N VAL A 12 -12.97 -9.89 -30.49
CA VAL A 12 -12.57 -8.87 -31.48
C VAL A 12 -13.37 -7.59 -31.28
N VAL A 13 -14.68 -7.68 -31.05
CA VAL A 13 -15.54 -6.51 -30.81
C VAL A 13 -15.18 -5.80 -29.51
N THR A 14 -14.94 -6.53 -28.42
CA THR A 14 -14.54 -5.92 -27.14
C THR A 14 -13.16 -5.26 -27.24
N VAL A 15 -12.19 -5.91 -27.90
CA VAL A 15 -10.85 -5.35 -28.11
C VAL A 15 -10.91 -4.11 -29.02
N THR A 16 -11.67 -4.13 -30.13
CA THR A 16 -11.78 -2.97 -31.02
C THR A 16 -12.47 -1.80 -30.34
N ILE A 17 -13.53 -2.04 -29.56
CA ILE A 17 -14.20 -0.99 -28.77
C ILE A 17 -13.22 -0.34 -27.79
N VAL A 18 -12.48 -1.15 -27.03
CA VAL A 18 -11.52 -0.65 -26.04
C VAL A 18 -10.38 0.12 -26.71
N VAL A 19 -9.83 -0.38 -27.81
CA VAL A 19 -8.75 0.28 -28.56
C VAL A 19 -9.20 1.59 -29.20
N VAL A 20 -10.38 1.61 -29.83
CA VAL A 20 -10.95 2.83 -30.42
C VAL A 20 -11.21 3.88 -29.35
N TRP A 21 -11.78 3.46 -28.22
CA TRP A 21 -12.08 4.34 -27.10
C TRP A 21 -10.79 4.90 -26.45
N GLU A 22 -9.71 4.10 -26.35
CA GLU A 22 -8.39 4.56 -25.90
C GLU A 22 -7.74 5.55 -26.89
N ILE A 23 -7.84 5.30 -28.20
CA ILE A 23 -7.30 6.17 -29.24
C ILE A 23 -8.01 7.53 -29.25
N LEU A 24 -9.34 7.54 -29.13
CA LEU A 24 -10.13 8.78 -29.09
C LEU A 24 -9.75 9.66 -27.91
N ILE A 25 -9.66 9.07 -26.72
CA ILE A 25 -9.25 9.79 -25.50
C ILE A 25 -7.82 10.29 -25.60
N SER A 26 -6.90 9.48 -26.12
CA SER A 26 -5.51 9.89 -26.30
C SER A 26 -5.36 11.08 -27.26
N ARG A 27 -6.25 11.21 -28.26
CA ARG A 27 -6.28 12.32 -29.21
C ARG A 27 -6.82 13.61 -28.59
N GLU A 28 -7.90 13.54 -27.82
CA GLU A 28 -8.45 14.70 -27.10
C GLU A 28 -7.43 15.24 -26.08
N LEU A 29 -6.77 14.35 -25.33
CA LEU A 29 -5.71 14.71 -24.39
C LEU A 29 -4.47 15.35 -25.05
N SER A 30 -4.14 14.95 -26.28
CA SER A 30 -2.99 15.52 -27.00
C SER A 30 -3.26 16.94 -27.52
N ALA A 31 -4.51 17.36 -27.68
CA ALA A 31 -4.88 18.71 -28.10
C ALA A 31 -4.75 19.73 -26.95
N ASP A 32 -5.06 19.32 -25.72
CA ASP A 32 -4.99 20.15 -24.50
C ASP A 32 -3.53 20.40 -24.04
N ARG A 33 -2.59 19.58 -24.51
CA ARG A 33 -1.14 19.68 -24.24
C ARG A 33 -0.49 20.98 -24.76
N SER A 34 -1.19 21.75 -25.59
CA SER A 34 -0.67 23.00 -26.19
C SER A 34 -0.55 24.17 -25.21
N ASP A 35 -1.20 24.11 -24.03
CA ASP A 35 -1.28 25.24 -23.08
C ASP A 35 -0.20 25.25 -21.97
N GLY A 36 0.90 24.49 -22.13
CA GLY A 36 2.09 24.58 -21.27
C GLY A 36 1.90 24.19 -19.78
N THR A 37 0.71 23.74 -19.39
CA THR A 37 0.43 23.17 -18.06
C THR A 37 0.35 21.65 -18.17
N VAL A 38 1.28 20.94 -17.52
CA VAL A 38 1.24 19.47 -17.42
C VAL A 38 0.19 19.12 -16.37
N GLN A 39 -1.08 19.08 -16.76
CA GLN A 39 -2.16 18.61 -15.91
C GLN A 39 -2.17 17.09 -15.86
N LEU A 40 -2.36 16.52 -14.67
CA LEU A 40 -2.25 15.09 -14.42
C LEU A 40 -3.65 14.44 -14.53
N TYR A 41 -4.03 14.06 -15.75
CA TYR A 41 -5.35 13.52 -16.04
C TYR A 41 -5.51 12.06 -15.60
N GLU A 42 -5.71 11.78 -14.31
CA GLU A 42 -6.23 10.46 -13.93
C GLU A 42 -7.66 10.27 -14.48
N GLU A 43 -8.48 11.32 -14.46
CA GLU A 43 -9.90 11.23 -14.83
C GLU A 43 -10.13 11.14 -16.32
N ALA A 44 -9.39 11.93 -17.10
CA ALA A 44 -9.46 11.89 -18.56
C ALA A 44 -8.56 10.81 -19.18
N ALA A 45 -7.80 10.03 -18.39
CA ALA A 45 -7.09 8.87 -18.92
C ALA A 45 -8.08 7.80 -19.40
N GLY A 46 -7.71 7.11 -20.48
CA GLY A 46 -8.45 5.95 -20.94
C GLY A 46 -8.43 4.81 -19.92
N THR A 47 -9.47 3.99 -19.88
CA THR A 47 -9.61 2.71 -19.17
C THR A 47 -8.38 1.83 -19.27
N LEU A 48 -7.74 1.65 -20.44
CA LEU A 48 -6.51 0.85 -20.51
C LEU A 48 -5.35 1.59 -19.82
N SER A 49 -5.21 2.89 -20.03
CA SER A 49 -4.22 3.70 -19.33
C SER A 49 -4.44 3.69 -17.80
N LYS A 50 -5.69 3.67 -17.33
CA LYS A 50 -6.06 3.52 -15.91
C LYS A 50 -5.69 2.13 -15.37
N ILE A 51 -6.01 1.07 -16.12
CA ILE A 51 -5.70 -0.33 -15.77
C ILE A 51 -4.19 -0.58 -15.73
N CYS A 52 -3.43 0.01 -16.65
CA CYS A 52 -1.97 -0.14 -16.72
C CYS A 52 -1.20 0.94 -15.94
N LEU A 53 -1.90 1.89 -15.30
CA LEU A 53 -1.32 3.08 -14.66
C LEU A 53 -0.38 3.87 -15.61
N ALA A 54 -0.64 3.81 -16.92
CA ALA A 54 0.21 4.41 -17.95
C ALA A 54 0.19 5.95 -17.89
N TRP A 55 -0.85 6.54 -17.29
CA TRP A 55 -0.96 7.98 -17.04
C TRP A 55 0.15 8.52 -16.13
N VAL A 56 0.86 7.68 -15.37
CA VAL A 56 2.01 8.08 -14.52
C VAL A 56 3.32 8.16 -15.32
N ILE A 57 3.45 7.43 -16.43
CA ILE A 57 4.65 7.41 -17.28
C ILE A 57 5.07 8.82 -17.76
N PRO A 58 4.17 9.68 -18.28
CA PRO A 58 4.55 11.03 -18.69
C PRO A 58 5.05 11.89 -17.53
N LEU A 59 4.53 11.69 -16.31
CA LEU A 59 5.03 12.38 -15.12
C LEU A 59 6.45 11.97 -14.78
N ALA A 60 6.74 10.66 -14.82
CA ALA A 60 8.09 10.16 -14.59
C ALA A 60 9.09 10.70 -15.65
N ALA A 61 8.66 10.78 -16.91
CA ALA A 61 9.46 11.35 -17.99
C ALA A 61 9.69 12.86 -17.83
N ALA A 62 8.70 13.61 -17.34
CA ALA A 62 8.81 15.04 -17.04
C ALA A 62 9.72 15.30 -15.82
N ALA A 63 9.55 14.52 -14.75
CA ALA A 63 10.36 14.59 -13.54
C ALA A 63 11.85 14.39 -13.81
N LYS A 64 12.22 13.48 -14.73
CA LYS A 64 13.60 13.26 -15.16
C LYS A 64 14.25 14.49 -15.80
N LYS A 65 13.46 15.35 -16.46
CA LYS A 65 13.98 16.51 -17.24
C LYS A 65 14.09 17.78 -16.41
N VAL A 66 13.11 18.06 -15.55
CA VAL A 66 12.97 19.36 -14.87
C VAL A 66 13.34 19.27 -13.38
N GLY A 67 13.47 18.05 -12.83
CA GLY A 67 13.47 17.84 -11.39
C GLY A 67 12.04 17.99 -10.83
N VAL A 68 11.79 17.41 -9.66
CA VAL A 68 10.48 17.52 -9.00
C VAL A 68 10.49 18.77 -8.13
N THR A 69 10.08 19.90 -8.70
CA THR A 69 9.92 21.16 -7.96
C THR A 69 8.49 21.28 -7.43
N GLU A 70 8.29 21.98 -6.31
CA GLU A 70 6.97 22.21 -5.70
C GLU A 70 5.95 22.80 -6.69
N ASP A 71 6.40 23.64 -7.62
CA ASP A 71 5.54 24.23 -8.67
C ASP A 71 5.08 23.20 -9.72
N THR A 72 5.85 22.13 -9.93
CA THR A 72 5.44 20.99 -10.77
C THR A 72 4.42 20.11 -10.06
N LEU A 73 4.53 19.97 -8.72
CA LEU A 73 3.57 19.25 -7.87
C LEU A 73 2.27 20.05 -7.68
N LYS A 74 2.33 21.37 -7.57
CA LYS A 74 1.14 22.26 -7.50
C LYS A 74 0.30 22.23 -8.77
N ARG A 75 0.87 21.79 -9.90
CA ARG A 75 0.16 21.58 -11.18
C ARG A 75 -0.51 20.21 -11.28
N ILE A 76 -0.31 19.31 -10.32
CA ILE A 76 -1.10 18.08 -10.23
C ILE A 76 -2.52 18.50 -9.89
N SER A 77 -3.45 18.26 -10.81
CA SER A 77 -4.88 18.41 -10.57
C SER A 77 -5.21 17.62 -9.32
N LEU A 78 -5.60 18.32 -8.26
CA LEU A 78 -6.07 17.66 -7.07
C LEU A 78 -7.30 16.84 -7.47
N HIS A 79 -7.27 15.55 -7.14
CA HIS A 79 -8.38 14.64 -7.36
C HIS A 79 -9.66 15.34 -6.85
N PRO A 80 -10.76 15.38 -7.61
CA PRO A 80 -11.94 16.16 -7.23
C PRO A 80 -12.57 15.72 -5.89
N ASP A 81 -12.25 14.52 -5.43
CA ASP A 81 -12.60 13.99 -4.11
C ASP A 81 -11.59 14.35 -2.99
N ALA A 82 -10.59 15.18 -3.27
CA ALA A 82 -9.66 15.65 -2.27
C ALA A 82 -10.42 16.52 -1.24
N SER A 83 -10.56 15.98 -0.04
CA SER A 83 -11.45 16.44 1.04
C SER A 83 -11.17 17.84 1.60
N TYR A 84 -10.23 18.60 1.03
CA TYR A 84 -9.88 19.95 1.46
C TYR A 84 -10.72 21.05 0.80
N ARG A 85 -11.59 20.72 -0.17
CA ARG A 85 -12.57 21.68 -0.68
C ARG A 85 -13.62 21.96 0.38
N LEU A 86 -13.31 22.85 1.33
CA LEU A 86 -14.36 23.44 2.17
C LEU A 86 -15.38 24.06 1.22
N ASN A 87 -16.67 23.75 1.43
CA ASN A 87 -17.73 24.44 0.71
C ASN A 87 -17.62 25.95 0.99
N GLU A 88 -18.25 26.80 0.18
CA GLU A 88 -18.25 28.26 0.36
C GLU A 88 -18.70 28.71 1.78
N ARG A 89 -19.34 27.81 2.53
CA ARG A 89 -19.80 27.97 3.91
C ARG A 89 -18.76 27.58 4.97
N GLY A 90 -17.55 27.15 4.59
CA GLY A 90 -16.50 26.68 5.50
C GLY A 90 -16.74 25.29 6.10
N GLU A 91 -17.76 24.58 5.63
CA GLU A 91 -18.08 23.22 6.06
C GLU A 91 -17.25 22.20 5.26
N ALA A 92 -16.91 21.08 5.90
CA ALA A 92 -16.31 19.95 5.20
C ALA A 92 -17.20 19.53 4.02
N PRO A 93 -16.63 19.22 2.83
CA PRO A 93 -17.42 18.90 1.65
C PRO A 93 -18.27 17.64 1.79
N PHE A 94 -17.92 16.77 2.74
CA PHE A 94 -18.57 15.49 2.97
C PHE A 94 -19.26 15.46 4.32
N THR A 95 -20.57 15.17 4.30
CA THR A 95 -21.28 14.70 5.50
C THR A 95 -20.73 13.33 5.89
N ASP A 96 -20.59 13.05 7.18
CA ASP A 96 -20.07 11.78 7.70
C ASP A 96 -20.74 10.54 7.06
N ARG A 97 -22.05 10.67 6.75
CA ARG A 97 -22.85 9.65 6.07
C ARG A 97 -22.40 9.39 4.63
N GLU A 98 -22.13 10.43 3.84
CA GLU A 98 -21.73 10.28 2.44
C GLU A 98 -20.32 9.69 2.31
N PHE A 99 -19.41 10.14 3.18
CA PHE A 99 -18.07 9.57 3.26
C PHE A 99 -18.11 8.08 3.66
N PHE A 100 -18.98 7.71 4.60
CA PHE A 100 -19.19 6.32 5.00
C PHE A 100 -19.67 5.46 3.82
N TRP A 101 -20.73 5.88 3.11
CA TRP A 101 -21.25 5.11 1.97
C TRP A 101 -20.25 4.98 0.82
N ARG A 102 -19.49 6.04 0.52
CA ARG A 102 -18.39 5.97 -0.46
C ARG A 102 -17.27 5.03 -0.03
N SER A 103 -16.91 5.04 1.25
CA SER A 103 -15.93 4.12 1.81
C SER A 103 -16.40 2.67 1.72
N VAL A 104 -17.68 2.40 2.01
CA VAL A 104 -18.28 1.07 1.84
C VAL A 104 -18.23 0.63 0.38
N GLY A 105 -18.58 1.51 -0.58
CA GLY A 105 -18.48 1.20 -2.01
C GLY A 105 -17.05 0.82 -2.43
N THR A 106 -16.05 1.54 -1.92
CA THR A 106 -14.64 1.26 -2.23
C THR A 106 -14.16 -0.06 -1.63
N ILE A 107 -14.62 -0.40 -0.42
CA ILE A 107 -14.34 -1.69 0.23
C ILE A 107 -14.96 -2.84 -0.57
N ILE A 108 -16.20 -2.67 -1.07
CA ILE A 108 -16.86 -3.68 -1.90
C ILE A 108 -16.07 -3.89 -3.20
N ILE A 109 -15.66 -2.82 -3.88
CA ILE A 109 -14.84 -2.90 -5.10
C ILE A 109 -13.50 -3.60 -4.81
N SER A 110 -12.82 -3.23 -3.73
CA SER A 110 -11.57 -3.87 -3.30
C SER A 110 -11.76 -5.37 -3.01
N THR A 111 -12.87 -5.73 -2.36
CA THR A 111 -13.22 -7.12 -2.06
C THR A 111 -13.55 -7.91 -3.33
N LEU A 112 -14.21 -7.28 -4.30
CA LEU A 112 -14.48 -7.89 -5.61
C LEU A 112 -13.19 -8.15 -6.39
N PHE A 113 -12.26 -7.18 -6.43
CA PHE A 113 -10.95 -7.38 -7.05
C PHE A 113 -10.14 -8.47 -6.34
N ALA A 114 -10.21 -8.52 -5.01
CA ALA A 114 -9.59 -9.57 -4.22
C ALA A 114 -10.19 -10.97 -4.49
N ALA A 115 -11.51 -11.07 -4.66
CA ALA A 115 -12.16 -12.32 -5.02
C ALA A 115 -11.72 -12.80 -6.42
N ALA A 116 -11.65 -11.88 -7.39
CA ALA A 116 -11.14 -12.17 -8.74
C ALA A 116 -9.66 -12.61 -8.70
N LEU A 117 -8.84 -11.94 -7.87
CA LEU A 117 -7.44 -12.29 -7.65
C LEU A 117 -7.30 -13.71 -7.07
N SER A 118 -8.13 -14.04 -6.08
CA SER A 118 -8.17 -15.37 -5.46
C SER A 118 -8.50 -16.43 -6.50
N GLY A 119 -9.53 -16.20 -7.32
CA GLY A 119 -9.90 -17.12 -8.41
C GLY A 119 -8.75 -17.34 -9.39
N LEU A 120 -8.08 -16.28 -9.84
CA LEU A 120 -6.94 -16.40 -10.77
C LEU A 120 -5.74 -17.12 -10.16
N SER A 121 -5.46 -16.90 -8.87
CA SER A 121 -4.38 -17.60 -8.17
C SER A 121 -4.62 -19.11 -8.07
N LEU A 122 -5.89 -19.53 -7.97
CA LEU A 122 -6.28 -20.94 -7.93
C LEU A 122 -6.24 -21.61 -9.31
N VAL A 123 -6.47 -20.84 -10.38
CA VAL A 123 -6.35 -21.35 -11.75
C VAL A 123 -4.91 -21.74 -12.09
N GLN A 124 -3.90 -21.10 -11.49
CA GLN A 124 -2.49 -21.37 -11.76
C GLN A 124 -2.07 -22.85 -11.52
N PRO A 125 -2.29 -23.48 -10.34
CA PRO A 125 -1.94 -24.88 -10.13
C PRO A 125 -2.74 -25.83 -11.02
N LEU A 126 -3.98 -25.50 -11.38
CA LEU A 126 -4.79 -26.30 -12.31
C LEU A 126 -4.16 -26.33 -13.70
N ILE A 127 -3.69 -25.18 -14.21
CA ILE A 127 -2.99 -25.12 -15.50
C ILE A 127 -1.72 -25.97 -15.44
N VAL A 128 -0.95 -25.89 -14.35
CA VAL A 128 0.27 -26.70 -14.19
C VAL A 128 -0.03 -28.20 -14.19
N SER A 129 -1.06 -28.64 -13.45
CA SER A 129 -1.47 -30.05 -13.48
C SER A 129 -1.85 -30.52 -14.89
N SER A 130 -2.54 -29.67 -15.66
CA SER A 130 -2.90 -29.97 -17.05
C SER A 130 -1.68 -29.98 -17.99
N ILE A 131 -0.63 -29.21 -17.69
CA ILE A 131 0.63 -29.25 -18.43
C ILE A 131 1.33 -30.59 -18.18
N VAL A 132 1.39 -31.05 -16.92
CA VAL A 132 1.98 -32.35 -16.56
C VAL A 132 1.23 -33.49 -17.24
N ASP A 133 -0.11 -33.50 -17.19
CA ASP A 133 -0.92 -34.51 -17.87
C ASP A 133 -0.73 -34.49 -19.41
N CYS A 134 -0.43 -33.31 -19.98
CA CYS A 134 -0.16 -33.17 -21.41
C CYS A 134 1.19 -33.78 -21.80
N LEU A 135 2.19 -33.69 -20.90
CA LEU A 135 3.52 -34.26 -21.08
C LEU A 135 3.51 -35.79 -20.91
N ASP A 136 2.71 -36.33 -19.99
CA ASP A 136 2.63 -37.78 -19.74
C ASP A 136 1.93 -38.56 -20.87
N ASN A 137 0.99 -37.93 -21.58
CA ASN A 137 0.14 -38.60 -22.59
C ASN A 137 0.57 -38.34 -24.05
N ASP A 138 1.77 -37.79 -24.29
CA ASP A 138 2.34 -37.51 -25.62
C ASP A 138 1.36 -36.81 -26.59
N ASN A 139 0.63 -35.82 -26.05
CA ASN A 139 -0.40 -35.06 -26.78
C ASN A 139 0.21 -34.15 -27.86
N PRO A 140 -0.55 -33.74 -28.90
CA PRO A 140 -0.04 -32.87 -29.94
C PRO A 140 0.48 -31.53 -29.39
N VAL A 141 1.65 -31.11 -29.87
CA VAL A 141 2.40 -29.88 -29.46
C VAL A 141 1.52 -28.63 -29.41
N SER A 142 0.51 -28.55 -30.29
CA SER A 142 -0.49 -27.47 -30.31
C SER A 142 -1.19 -27.27 -28.96
N LYS A 143 -1.57 -28.34 -28.25
CA LYS A 143 -2.24 -28.26 -26.94
C LYS A 143 -1.32 -27.68 -25.87
N GLY A 144 -0.03 -28.07 -25.89
CA GLY A 144 0.98 -27.53 -24.98
C GLY A 144 1.20 -26.03 -25.15
N VAL A 145 1.27 -25.55 -26.40
CA VAL A 145 1.41 -24.11 -26.71
C VAL A 145 0.23 -23.30 -26.16
N TRP A 146 -1.00 -23.78 -26.31
CA TRP A 146 -2.18 -23.11 -25.75
C TRP A 146 -2.18 -23.07 -24.21
N LEU A 147 -1.69 -24.12 -23.53
CA LEU A 147 -1.58 -24.11 -22.07
C LEU A 147 -0.52 -23.12 -21.56
N VAL A 148 0.64 -23.05 -22.22
CA VAL A 148 1.68 -22.07 -21.87
C VAL A 148 1.18 -20.65 -22.08
N LEU A 149 0.48 -20.40 -23.19
CA LEU A 149 -0.12 -19.10 -23.45
C LEU A 149 -1.19 -18.74 -22.41
N ALA A 150 -2.03 -19.70 -22.01
CA ALA A 150 -3.02 -19.53 -20.95
C ALA A 150 -2.35 -19.20 -19.60
N MET A 151 -1.22 -19.84 -19.27
CA MET A 151 -0.44 -19.54 -18.07
C MET A 151 0.09 -18.10 -18.08
N PHE A 152 0.64 -17.65 -19.22
CA PHE A 152 1.10 -16.27 -19.37
C PHE A 152 -0.01 -15.26 -19.14
N PHE A 153 -1.19 -15.45 -19.76
CA PHE A 153 -2.33 -14.55 -19.57
C PHE A 153 -2.88 -14.58 -18.14
N ALA A 154 -2.90 -15.74 -17.49
CA ALA A 154 -3.30 -15.86 -16.08
C ALA A 154 -2.34 -15.06 -15.16
N GLN A 155 -1.03 -15.18 -15.36
CA GLN A 155 -0.03 -14.39 -14.62
C GLN A 155 -0.16 -12.89 -14.89
N PHE A 156 -0.34 -12.52 -16.15
CA PHE A 156 -0.51 -11.12 -16.55
C PHE A 156 -1.77 -10.50 -15.93
N GLY A 157 -2.90 -11.23 -15.95
CA GLY A 157 -4.13 -10.82 -15.29
C GLY A 157 -3.97 -10.68 -13.77
N LEU A 158 -3.24 -11.60 -13.14
CA LEU A 158 -2.94 -11.56 -11.71
C LEU A 158 -2.16 -10.28 -11.36
N ALA A 159 -1.11 -9.97 -12.11
CA ALA A 159 -0.28 -8.78 -11.90
C ALA A 159 -1.10 -7.48 -12.03
N ILE A 160 -2.00 -7.39 -13.02
CA ILE A 160 -2.88 -6.25 -13.21
C ILE A 160 -3.85 -6.11 -12.02
N LEU A 161 -4.54 -7.19 -11.65
CA LEU A 161 -5.51 -7.18 -10.55
C LEU A 161 -4.86 -6.81 -9.21
N GLN A 162 -3.66 -7.34 -8.95
CA GLN A 162 -2.86 -6.96 -7.78
C GLN A 162 -2.57 -5.47 -7.79
N SER A 163 -2.00 -4.96 -8.89
CA SER A 163 -1.66 -3.53 -9.04
C SER A 163 -2.88 -2.63 -8.81
N GLN A 164 -4.03 -2.98 -9.38
CA GLN A 164 -5.27 -2.22 -9.21
C GLN A 164 -5.81 -2.26 -7.78
N THR A 165 -5.77 -3.42 -7.14
CA THR A 165 -6.17 -3.54 -5.72
C THR A 165 -5.27 -2.68 -4.83
N TYR A 166 -3.96 -2.69 -5.08
CA TYR A 166 -3.02 -1.82 -4.38
C TYR A 166 -3.31 -0.33 -4.62
N ALA A 167 -3.61 0.07 -5.85
CA ALA A 167 -3.91 1.45 -6.20
C ALA A 167 -5.20 1.94 -5.52
N VAL A 168 -6.30 1.18 -5.63
CA VAL A 168 -7.60 1.51 -5.02
C VAL A 168 -7.47 1.60 -3.50
N LEU A 169 -6.80 0.63 -2.86
CA LEU A 169 -6.62 0.60 -1.42
C LEU A 169 -5.78 1.79 -0.91
N ASN A 170 -4.71 2.16 -1.63
CA ASN A 170 -3.89 3.31 -1.27
C ASN A 170 -4.62 4.64 -1.45
N LYS A 171 -5.40 4.79 -2.53
CA LYS A 171 -6.24 5.98 -2.75
C LYS A 171 -7.26 6.14 -1.64
N TRP A 172 -7.97 5.06 -1.30
CA TRP A 172 -8.94 5.08 -0.20
C TRP A 172 -8.29 5.42 1.14
N ALA A 173 -7.18 4.76 1.49
CA ALA A 173 -6.49 5.02 2.75
C ALA A 173 -5.93 6.45 2.84
N MET A 174 -5.50 7.03 1.71
CA MET A 174 -5.13 8.45 1.61
C MET A 174 -6.36 9.36 1.80
N GLY A 175 -7.50 9.02 1.20
CA GLY A 175 -8.77 9.74 1.37
C GLY A 175 -9.22 9.77 2.84
N VAL A 176 -9.13 8.65 3.56
CA VAL A 176 -9.43 8.58 5.00
C VAL A 176 -8.50 9.49 5.81
N ARG A 177 -7.20 9.47 5.52
CA ARG A 177 -6.23 10.35 6.20
C ARG A 177 -6.54 11.83 5.93
N ALA A 178 -6.88 12.18 4.70
CA ALA A 178 -7.21 13.54 4.31
C ALA A 178 -8.50 14.01 5.03
N TYR A 179 -9.54 13.18 5.06
CA TYR A 179 -10.77 13.46 5.81
C TYR A 179 -10.51 13.66 7.30
N LEU A 180 -9.74 12.77 7.93
CA LEU A 180 -9.39 12.88 9.35
C LEU A 180 -8.63 14.18 9.63
N THR A 181 -7.69 14.55 8.75
CA THR A 181 -6.90 15.78 8.89
C THR A 181 -7.79 17.02 8.86
N VAL A 182 -8.75 17.08 7.94
CA VAL A 182 -9.71 18.19 7.83
C VAL A 182 -10.61 18.26 9.06
N GLN A 183 -11.11 17.13 9.55
CA GLN A 183 -11.95 17.09 10.76
C GLN A 183 -11.18 17.56 12.01
N ILE A 184 -9.91 17.15 12.15
CA ILE A 184 -9.05 17.62 13.25
C ILE A 184 -8.81 19.12 13.12
N ALA A 185 -8.55 19.63 11.91
CA ALA A 185 -8.37 21.06 11.67
C ALA A 185 -9.62 21.86 12.04
N LEU A 186 -10.81 21.43 11.57
CA LEU A 186 -12.08 22.08 11.88
C LEU A 186 -12.35 22.10 13.40
N ARG A 187 -12.11 20.99 14.09
CA ARG A 187 -12.22 20.94 15.56
C ARG A 187 -11.21 21.86 16.27
N SER A 188 -10.02 22.03 15.69
CA SER A 188 -8.99 22.91 16.25
C SER A 188 -9.34 24.40 16.11
N PHE A 189 -10.21 24.76 15.17
CA PHE A 189 -10.70 26.13 14.97
C PHE A 189 -11.98 26.45 15.77
N GLN A 190 -12.54 25.49 16.50
CA GLN A 190 -13.74 25.75 17.30
C GLN A 190 -13.42 26.69 18.48
N PRO A 191 -14.34 27.59 18.88
CA PRO A 191 -14.08 28.60 19.92
C PRO A 191 -13.91 28.03 21.34
N GLN A 192 -14.11 26.73 21.52
CA GLN A 192 -14.13 26.12 22.85
C GLN A 192 -12.70 26.01 23.40
N PRO A 193 -12.45 26.50 24.63
CA PRO A 193 -11.13 26.41 25.23
C PRO A 193 -10.78 24.93 25.49
N PRO A 194 -9.58 24.47 25.08
CA PRO A 194 -9.17 23.10 25.32
C PRO A 194 -8.91 22.84 26.80
N SER A 195 -9.34 21.69 27.30
CA SER A 195 -9.21 21.28 28.71
C SER A 195 -7.75 21.18 29.22
N CYS A 196 -6.78 21.04 28.31
CA CYS A 196 -5.36 20.93 28.62
C CYS A 196 -4.56 22.22 28.31
N GLY A 197 -5.23 23.32 27.96
CA GLY A 197 -4.57 24.56 27.56
C GLY A 197 -4.06 24.55 26.11
N TRP A 198 -3.82 25.75 25.56
CA TRP A 198 -3.57 25.95 24.13
C TRP A 198 -2.26 25.35 23.61
N VAL A 199 -1.21 25.36 24.43
CA VAL A 199 0.12 24.84 24.05
C VAL A 199 0.08 23.32 23.87
N ASP A 200 -0.46 22.61 24.87
CA ASP A 200 -0.60 21.16 24.83
C ASP A 200 -1.60 20.71 23.76
N ALA A 201 -2.71 21.44 23.58
CA ALA A 201 -3.68 21.16 22.53
C ALA A 201 -3.07 21.28 21.13
N ARG A 202 -2.26 22.31 20.89
CA ARG A 202 -1.54 22.49 19.61
C ARG A 202 -0.55 21.35 19.38
N GLY A 203 0.24 21.00 20.39
CA GLY A 203 1.19 19.88 20.30
C GLY A 203 0.50 18.57 19.96
N LYS A 204 -0.59 18.24 20.68
CA LYS A 204 -1.41 17.05 20.43
C LYS A 204 -2.03 17.05 19.03
N ALA A 205 -2.56 18.18 18.56
CA ALA A 205 -3.15 18.28 17.23
C ALA A 205 -2.12 18.01 16.10
N ILE A 206 -0.90 18.54 16.23
CA ILE A 206 0.19 18.30 15.27
C ILE A 206 0.57 16.82 15.23
N VAL A 207 0.69 16.19 16.40
CA VAL A 207 0.99 14.74 16.50
C VAL A 207 -0.15 13.91 15.90
N LEU A 208 -1.41 14.29 16.17
CA LEU A 208 -2.59 13.60 15.67
C LEU A 208 -2.66 13.61 14.12
N ILE A 209 -2.36 14.75 13.48
CA ILE A 209 -2.35 14.88 12.02
C ILE A 209 -1.16 14.14 11.38
N SER A 210 0.03 14.29 11.95
CA SER A 210 1.27 13.78 11.36
C SER A 210 1.47 12.28 11.61
N LYS A 211 1.49 11.88 12.89
CA LYS A 211 1.82 10.53 13.34
C LYS A 211 0.58 9.63 13.37
N ASP A 212 -0.50 10.08 13.99
CA ASP A 212 -1.67 9.21 14.15
C ASP A 212 -2.44 9.09 12.82
N GLY A 213 -2.53 10.17 12.03
CA GLY A 213 -3.12 10.13 10.70
C GLY A 213 -2.38 9.19 9.73
N THR A 214 -1.05 9.09 9.81
CA THR A 214 -0.29 8.08 9.05
C THR A 214 -0.49 6.67 9.59
N ALA A 215 -0.54 6.51 10.92
CA ALA A 215 -0.79 5.22 11.56
C ALA A 215 -2.17 4.65 11.19
N VAL A 216 -3.22 5.48 11.21
CA VAL A 216 -4.58 5.10 10.80
C VAL A 216 -4.61 4.64 9.35
N ARG A 217 -4.03 5.42 8.42
CA ARG A 217 -3.90 5.05 7.01
C ARG A 217 -3.28 3.65 6.85
N ASN A 218 -2.15 3.41 7.52
CA ASN A 218 -1.43 2.15 7.41
C ASN A 218 -2.21 1.00 8.06
N GLY A 219 -2.83 1.23 9.21
CA GLY A 219 -3.67 0.24 9.90
C GLY A 219 -4.84 -0.21 9.04
N ILE A 220 -5.50 0.74 8.37
CA ILE A 220 -6.58 0.47 7.43
C ILE A 220 -6.13 -0.43 6.27
N ILE A 221 -4.99 -0.13 5.64
CA ILE A 221 -4.42 -0.95 4.56
C ILE A 221 -4.16 -2.39 5.06
N ILE A 222 -3.60 -2.51 6.26
CA ILE A 222 -3.28 -3.81 6.86
C ILE A 222 -4.54 -4.61 7.16
N ILE A 223 -5.57 -4.01 7.78
CA ILE A 223 -6.82 -4.67 8.13
C ILE A 223 -7.49 -5.23 6.87
N THR A 224 -7.64 -4.41 5.83
CA THR A 224 -8.26 -4.86 4.58
C THR A 224 -7.45 -5.98 3.91
N ARG A 225 -6.11 -5.88 3.94
CA ARG A 225 -5.25 -6.95 3.40
C ARG A 225 -5.38 -8.26 4.16
N VAL A 226 -5.46 -8.20 5.49
CA VAL A 226 -5.66 -9.39 6.33
C VAL A 226 -7.00 -10.04 6.01
N PHE A 227 -8.07 -9.25 5.90
CA PHE A 227 -9.40 -9.75 5.56
C PHE A 227 -9.42 -10.47 4.20
N VAL A 228 -8.82 -9.86 3.18
CA VAL A 228 -8.65 -10.47 1.85
C VAL A 228 -7.85 -11.77 1.94
N SER A 229 -6.75 -11.79 2.69
CA SER A 229 -5.90 -12.96 2.83
C SER A 229 -6.62 -14.14 3.49
N VAL A 230 -7.48 -13.87 4.50
CA VAL A 230 -8.31 -14.89 5.14
C VAL A 230 -9.26 -15.55 4.14
N ILE A 231 -9.90 -14.76 3.27
CA ILE A 231 -10.78 -15.29 2.21
C ILE A 231 -10.00 -16.17 1.25
N VAL A 232 -8.83 -15.72 0.79
CA VAL A 232 -7.95 -16.48 -0.12
C VAL A 232 -7.58 -17.83 0.50
N ILE A 233 -7.13 -17.83 1.77
CA ILE A 233 -6.75 -19.05 2.49
C ILE A 233 -7.94 -19.99 2.64
N ALA A 234 -9.13 -19.47 2.94
CA ALA A 234 -10.33 -20.29 3.09
C ALA A 234 -10.72 -20.98 1.77
N VAL A 235 -10.74 -20.24 0.66
CA VAL A 235 -11.08 -20.81 -0.66
C VAL A 235 -9.99 -21.75 -1.16
N GLY A 236 -8.71 -21.40 -0.97
CA GLY A 236 -7.59 -22.27 -1.32
C GLY A 236 -7.60 -23.57 -0.54
N SER A 237 -7.83 -23.50 0.77
CA SER A 237 -8.00 -24.67 1.63
C SER A 237 -9.13 -25.58 1.15
N PHE A 238 -10.29 -25.00 0.79
CA PHE A 238 -11.40 -25.76 0.24
C PHE A 238 -11.03 -26.48 -1.06
N MET A 239 -10.30 -25.80 -1.95
CA MET A 239 -9.88 -26.38 -3.24
C MET A 239 -8.79 -27.46 -3.09
N LEU A 240 -7.87 -27.32 -2.14
CA LEU A 240 -6.88 -28.37 -1.86
C LEU A 240 -7.52 -29.59 -1.21
N CYS A 241 -8.54 -29.37 -0.37
CA CYS A 241 -9.32 -30.46 0.24
C CYS A 241 -10.01 -31.34 -0.82
N THR A 242 -10.49 -30.76 -1.93
CA THR A 242 -11.14 -31.55 -2.99
C THR A 242 -10.15 -32.37 -3.84
N GLN A 243 -8.88 -31.95 -3.95
CA GLN A 243 -7.88 -32.65 -4.77
C GLN A 243 -7.12 -33.75 -4.01
N ILE A 244 -6.69 -33.47 -2.78
CA ILE A 244 -5.76 -34.32 -2.01
C ILE A 244 -6.45 -34.89 -0.74
N GLY A 245 -7.69 -34.48 -0.46
CA GLY A 245 -8.43 -34.91 0.73
C GLY A 245 -7.81 -34.40 2.03
N LEU A 246 -7.84 -35.23 3.07
CA LEU A 246 -7.36 -34.89 4.43
C LEU A 246 -5.84 -34.66 4.54
N ALA A 247 -5.04 -35.05 3.55
CA ALA A 247 -3.59 -34.83 3.57
C ALA A 247 -3.20 -33.35 3.63
N PHE A 248 -4.09 -32.44 3.18
CA PHE A 248 -3.88 -30.99 3.24
C PHE A 248 -3.84 -30.42 4.68
N LEU A 249 -4.35 -31.13 5.69
CA LEU A 249 -4.33 -30.62 7.07
C LEU A 249 -2.90 -30.40 7.60
N SER A 250 -1.94 -31.22 7.18
CA SER A 250 -0.55 -31.13 7.64
C SER A 250 0.13 -29.80 7.27
N PRO A 251 0.15 -29.36 5.99
CA PRO A 251 0.72 -28.06 5.62
C PRO A 251 -0.09 -26.89 6.19
N LEU A 252 -1.43 -27.00 6.29
CA LEU A 252 -2.26 -25.95 6.89
C LEU A 252 -1.92 -25.72 8.38
N LEU A 253 -1.82 -26.80 9.16
CA LEU A 253 -1.44 -26.74 10.58
C LEU A 253 -0.01 -26.21 10.75
N THR A 254 0.91 -26.64 9.89
CA THR A 254 2.31 -26.18 9.91
C THR A 254 2.40 -24.68 9.60
N ALA A 255 1.68 -24.21 8.58
CA ALA A 255 1.62 -22.79 8.23
C ALA A 255 1.01 -21.95 9.35
N LEU A 256 -0.07 -22.42 9.99
CA LEU A 256 -0.69 -21.75 11.14
C LEU A 256 0.27 -21.68 12.34
N ALA A 257 0.97 -22.77 12.66
CA ALA A 257 1.95 -22.80 13.74
C ALA A 257 3.11 -21.82 13.48
N LEU A 258 3.68 -21.83 12.28
CA LEU A 258 4.73 -20.90 11.88
C LEU A 258 4.25 -19.45 11.91
N THR A 259 3.02 -19.18 11.47
CA THR A 259 2.43 -17.82 11.53
C THR A 259 2.25 -17.36 12.98
N ALA A 260 1.80 -18.24 13.88
CA ALA A 260 1.66 -17.91 15.30
C ALA A 260 3.02 -17.60 15.94
N VAL A 261 4.05 -18.38 15.61
CA VAL A 261 5.44 -18.12 16.04
C VAL A 261 5.93 -16.78 15.52
N ALA A 262 5.69 -16.47 14.24
CA ALA A 262 6.06 -15.18 13.65
C ALA A 262 5.36 -13.99 14.34
N ILE A 263 4.07 -14.11 14.66
CA ILE A 263 3.32 -13.09 15.40
C ILE A 263 3.89 -12.90 16.81
N TRP A 264 4.23 -14.01 17.48
CA TRP A 264 4.82 -13.98 18.82
C TRP A 264 6.16 -13.26 18.82
N ILE A 265 7.08 -13.64 17.93
CA ILE A 265 8.38 -12.97 17.73
C ILE A 265 8.19 -11.49 17.38
N GLY A 266 7.25 -11.19 16.48
CA GLY A 266 6.93 -9.82 16.08
C GLY A 266 6.50 -8.92 17.24
N LYS A 267 5.74 -9.45 18.21
CA LYS A 267 5.38 -8.73 19.44
C LYS A 267 6.61 -8.39 20.30
N TYR A 268 7.55 -9.33 20.46
CA TYR A 268 8.80 -9.04 21.17
C TYR A 268 9.68 -8.04 20.42
N ALA A 269 9.76 -8.16 19.09
CA ALA A 269 10.50 -7.23 18.25
C ALA A 269 9.94 -5.80 18.36
N ALA A 270 8.60 -5.63 18.40
CA ALA A 270 7.98 -4.33 18.61
C ALA A 270 8.37 -3.69 19.96
N GLY A 271 8.42 -4.49 21.03
CA GLY A 271 8.90 -4.03 22.34
C GLY A 271 10.36 -3.57 22.31
N ARG A 272 11.25 -4.32 21.64
CA ARG A 272 12.66 -3.93 21.48
C ARG A 272 12.85 -2.71 20.58
N ARG A 273 12.04 -2.61 19.52
CA ARG A 273 12.01 -1.43 18.64
C ARG A 273 11.67 -0.18 19.43
N LYS A 274 10.67 -0.26 20.33
CA LYS A 274 10.32 0.85 21.22
C LYS A 274 11.49 1.26 22.11
N ARG A 275 12.20 0.31 22.73
CA ARG A 275 13.39 0.61 23.53
C ARG A 275 14.50 1.28 22.73
N THR A 276 14.70 0.85 21.48
CA THR A 276 15.68 1.47 20.58
C THR A 276 15.31 2.92 20.30
N LEU A 277 14.04 3.19 20.01
CA LEU A 277 13.54 4.57 19.82
C LEU A 277 13.73 5.41 21.09
N GLU A 278 13.40 4.88 22.28
CA GLU A 278 13.61 5.57 23.55
C GLU A 278 15.10 5.87 23.85
N ALA A 279 16.01 4.99 23.44
CA ALA A 279 17.46 5.21 23.56
C ALA A 279 17.95 6.27 22.56
N THR A 280 17.47 6.23 21.31
CA THR A 280 17.76 7.26 20.31
C THR A 280 17.26 8.63 20.75
N ASP A 281 16.05 8.72 21.31
CA ASP A 281 15.49 9.97 21.84
C ASP A 281 16.35 10.53 22.99
N ARG A 282 16.82 9.66 23.92
CA ARG A 282 17.76 10.07 24.97
C ARG A 282 19.07 10.64 24.41
N ARG A 283 19.65 10.00 23.37
CA ARG A 283 20.86 10.53 22.72
C ARG A 283 20.61 11.90 22.10
N ILE A 284 19.48 12.06 21.41
CA ILE A 284 19.09 13.34 20.79
C ILE A 284 18.96 14.41 21.87
N GLN A 285 18.30 14.10 22.99
CA GLN A 285 18.14 15.04 24.11
C GLN A 285 19.49 15.48 24.72
N VAL A 286 20.44 14.55 24.92
CA VAL A 286 21.80 14.91 25.39
C VAL A 286 22.52 15.81 24.39
N MET A 287 22.33 15.57 23.09
CA MET A 287 22.91 16.40 22.04
C MET A 287 22.27 17.80 22.01
N GLU A 288 20.97 17.90 22.21
CA GLU A 288 20.25 19.18 22.33
C GLU A 288 20.71 19.98 23.56
N GLU A 289 20.93 19.32 24.71
CA GLU A 289 21.51 19.93 25.91
C GLU A 289 22.92 20.47 25.65
N PHE A 290 23.74 19.71 24.92
CA PHE A 290 25.07 20.13 24.50
C PHE A 290 25.02 21.36 23.57
N LEU A 291 24.14 21.35 22.56
CA LEU A 291 24.03 22.45 21.58
C LEU A 291 23.49 23.73 22.22
N SER A 292 22.48 23.61 23.08
CA SER A 292 21.90 24.75 23.80
C SER A 292 22.90 25.40 24.78
N ASN A 293 23.78 24.61 25.39
CA ASN A 293 24.76 25.09 26.38
C ASN A 293 26.21 25.14 25.87
N PHE A 294 26.42 25.07 24.55
CA PHE A 294 27.75 24.90 23.95
C PHE A 294 28.78 25.91 24.46
N ARG A 295 28.39 27.19 24.56
CA ARG A 295 29.25 28.28 25.04
C ARG A 295 29.70 28.02 26.49
N SER A 296 28.76 27.68 27.38
CA SER A 296 29.04 27.40 28.80
C SER A 296 29.98 26.20 28.95
N ILE A 297 29.75 25.14 28.17
CA ILE A 297 30.57 23.92 28.18
C ILE A 297 32.01 24.21 27.71
N ARG A 298 32.17 25.07 26.71
CA ARG A 298 33.49 25.48 26.19
C ARG A 298 34.27 26.31 27.22
N PHE A 299 33.63 27.28 27.87
CA PHE A 299 34.26 28.10 28.91
C PHE A 299 34.56 27.32 30.20
N GLY A 300 33.71 26.36 30.56
CA GLY A 300 33.90 25.49 31.72
C GLY A 300 34.85 24.32 31.51
N ASN A 301 35.42 24.15 30.31
CA ASN A 301 36.26 23.00 29.93
C ASN A 301 35.60 21.61 30.21
N LEU A 302 34.26 21.55 30.15
CA LEU A 302 33.46 20.35 30.45
C LEU A 302 33.26 19.42 29.24
N GLN A 303 33.92 19.70 28.11
CA GLN A 303 33.77 18.95 26.85
C GLN A 303 33.97 17.45 27.04
N ASN A 304 34.99 17.05 27.81
CA ASN A 304 35.29 15.64 28.07
C ASN A 304 34.20 14.96 28.90
N GLN A 305 33.50 15.68 29.79
CA GLN A 305 32.40 15.12 30.57
C GLN A 305 31.16 14.89 29.69
N PHE A 306 30.84 15.86 28.82
CA PHE A 306 29.76 15.71 27.84
C PHE A 306 30.05 14.61 26.83
N LEU A 307 31.29 14.51 26.35
CA LEU A 307 31.70 13.44 25.44
C LEU A 307 31.48 12.06 26.07
N LYS A 308 31.91 11.86 27.32
CA LYS A 308 31.63 10.62 28.05
C LYS A 308 30.14 10.32 28.17
N ARG A 309 29.32 11.33 28.47
CA ARG A 309 27.86 11.20 28.60
C ARG A 309 27.19 10.83 27.26
N THR A 310 27.63 11.43 26.16
CA THR A 310 27.14 11.10 24.80
C THR A 310 27.60 9.72 24.36
N THR A 311 28.83 9.31 24.66
CA THR A 311 29.34 7.97 24.35
C THR A 311 28.56 6.90 25.10
N ALA A 312 28.31 7.08 26.40
CA ALA A 312 27.49 6.15 27.18
C ALA A 312 26.07 6.03 26.61
N ALA A 313 25.42 7.15 26.27
CA ALA A 313 24.11 7.12 25.63
C ALA A 313 24.12 6.42 24.25
N ARG A 314 25.26 6.49 23.53
CA ARG A 314 25.44 5.81 22.25
C ARG A 314 25.65 4.31 22.41
N GLU A 315 26.38 3.87 23.42
CA GLU A 315 26.55 2.45 23.76
C GLU A 315 25.19 1.82 24.09
N ASP A 316 24.38 2.48 24.94
CA ASP A 316 23.01 2.04 25.26
C ASP A 316 22.12 1.92 24.01
N GLU A 317 22.23 2.87 23.08
CA GLU A 317 21.49 2.84 21.80
C GLU A 317 21.92 1.67 20.92
N ILE A 318 23.23 1.42 20.81
CA ILE A 318 23.77 0.32 20.00
C ILE A 318 23.33 -1.02 20.57
N ASP A 319 23.40 -1.22 21.88
CA ASP A 319 22.99 -2.47 22.52
C ASP A 319 21.49 -2.74 22.33
N ALA A 320 20.65 -1.71 22.48
CA ALA A 320 19.22 -1.80 22.19
C ALA A 320 18.99 -2.14 20.71
N ALA A 321 19.67 -1.47 19.78
CA ALA A 321 19.53 -1.65 18.35
C ALA A 321 19.98 -3.04 17.87
N VAL A 322 21.14 -3.54 18.34
CA VAL A 322 21.64 -4.87 18.02
C VAL A 322 20.65 -5.95 18.47
N SER A 323 20.07 -5.76 19.66
CA SER A 323 19.09 -6.72 20.18
C SER A 323 17.79 -6.74 19.36
N TYR A 324 17.38 -5.60 18.81
CA TYR A 324 16.26 -5.51 17.86
C TYR A 324 16.62 -6.15 16.51
N GLN A 325 17.78 -5.81 15.94
CA GLN A 325 18.23 -6.32 14.63
C GLN A 325 18.36 -7.85 14.61
N LYS A 326 18.82 -8.46 15.71
CA LYS A 326 18.86 -9.93 15.85
C LYS A 326 17.46 -10.54 15.74
N LEU A 327 16.47 -9.98 16.44
CA LEU A 327 15.07 -10.46 16.36
C LEU A 327 14.46 -10.23 14.98
N ASP A 328 14.72 -9.06 14.38
CA ASP A 328 14.22 -8.71 13.06
C ASP A 328 14.78 -9.64 11.98
N SER A 329 16.08 -9.99 12.07
CA SER A 329 16.72 -10.96 11.18
C SER A 329 16.06 -12.34 11.28
N VAL A 330 15.80 -12.84 12.50
CA VAL A 330 15.11 -14.11 12.73
C VAL A 330 13.69 -14.09 12.16
N LEU A 331 12.97 -12.99 12.34
CA LEU A 331 11.62 -12.82 11.80
C LEU A 331 11.64 -12.82 10.27
N SER A 332 12.58 -12.10 9.65
CA SER A 332 12.75 -12.07 8.20
C SER A 332 13.02 -13.47 7.64
N ILE A 333 13.96 -14.20 8.24
CA ILE A 333 14.27 -15.58 7.85
C ILE A 333 13.03 -16.48 7.95
N THR A 334 12.30 -16.41 9.06
CA THR A 334 11.07 -17.19 9.28
C THR A 334 10.01 -16.87 8.22
N SER A 335 9.88 -15.59 7.84
CA SER A 335 8.93 -15.17 6.80
C SER A 335 9.32 -15.64 5.39
N SER A 336 10.63 -15.69 5.07
CA SER A 336 11.12 -16.23 3.80
C SER A 336 10.88 -17.72 3.67
N PHE A 337 11.05 -18.47 4.77
CA PHE A 337 10.71 -19.90 4.80
C PHE A 337 9.22 -20.15 4.59
N LEU A 338 8.35 -19.34 5.22
CA LEU A 338 6.91 -19.38 5.03
C LEU A 338 6.46 -19.10 3.59
N LEU A 339 7.19 -18.25 2.85
CA LEU A 339 6.91 -17.93 1.45
C LEU A 339 7.41 -19.01 0.46
N SER A 340 8.33 -19.86 0.91
CA SER A 340 8.97 -20.88 0.06
C SER A 340 8.33 -22.27 0.20
N CYS A 341 7.50 -22.49 1.23
CA CYS A 341 6.74 -23.73 1.46
C CYS A 341 5.32 -23.60 0.89
#